data_AF-A0A7V3CXR9-F1
#
_entry.id   AF-A0A7V3CXR9-F1
#
_cell.length_a   1.000
_cell.length_b   1.000
_cell.length_c   1.000
_cell.angle_alpha   90.00
_cell.angle_beta   90.00
_cell.angle_gamma   90.00
#
_symmetry.space_group_name_H-M   'P 1'
#
loop_
_entity.id
_entity.type
_entity.pdbx_description
1 polymer ?
#
loop_
_entity_poly.entity_id
_entity_poly.type
_entity_poly.pdbx_seq_one_letter_code
_entity_poly.pdbx_strand_id
1 'polypeptide(L)'
;DRSLGLRDTRSNNIIGSKVQAKFTTEFRVALSMDPIPIYLLAFAEAGNVYPNIKQTNLYDLKRSVGVGARILLNPIGLIGFDYGYGFDRRSVDGQNPQWMFHFQFGKGF
;
A
#
# COMPACT_ATOMS: atom_id res chain seq x y z
N ASP A 1 -2.25 -0.29 3.91
CA ASP A 1 -1.82 0.29 5.20
C ASP A 1 -3.04 0.82 5.95
N ARG A 2 -3.11 0.64 7.28
CA ARG A 2 -4.19 1.10 8.17
C ARG A 2 -3.80 2.34 8.98
N SER A 3 -2.67 2.96 8.67
CA SER A 3 -2.14 4.15 9.34
C SER A 3 -2.89 5.46 9.03
N LEU A 4 -3.77 5.45 8.01
CA LEU A 4 -4.53 6.61 7.55
C LEU A 4 -5.89 6.69 8.25
N GLY A 5 -6.30 7.91 8.60
CA GLY A 5 -7.64 8.21 9.10
C GLY A 5 -7.68 9.22 10.22
N LEU A 6 -8.91 9.58 10.61
CA LEU A 6 -9.13 10.42 11.77
C LEU A 6 -8.50 9.79 13.01
N ARG A 7 -7.84 10.62 13.81
CA ARG A 7 -7.21 10.25 15.07
C ARG A 7 -7.97 10.89 16.22
N ASP A 8 -8.19 10.12 17.28
CA ASP A 8 -8.68 10.66 18.55
C ASP A 8 -7.62 11.58 19.15
N THR A 9 -8.01 12.80 19.50
CA THR A 9 -7.11 13.83 20.05
C THR A 9 -6.58 13.49 21.45
N ARG A 10 -7.23 12.57 22.17
CA ARG A 10 -6.80 12.17 23.52
C ARG A 10 -5.88 10.94 23.55
N SER A 11 -6.12 9.98 22.66
CA SER A 11 -5.39 8.69 22.65
C SER A 11 -4.49 8.49 21.42
N ASN A 12 -4.53 9.40 20.45
CA ASN A 12 -3.84 9.29 19.14
C ASN A 12 -4.20 8.03 18.33
N ASN A 13 -5.26 7.31 18.74
CA ASN A 13 -5.74 6.12 18.07
C ASN A 13 -6.55 6.49 16.83
N ILE A 14 -6.43 5.68 15.77
CA ILE A 14 -7.18 5.87 14.54
C ILE A 14 -8.62 5.38 14.76
N ILE A 15 -9.59 6.30 14.69
CA ILE A 15 -11.02 6.04 14.90
C ILE A 15 -11.75 5.64 13.60
N GLY A 16 -11.03 5.58 12.49
CA GLY A 16 -11.55 5.17 11.19
C GLY A 16 -12.11 6.34 10.36
N SER A 17 -12.60 6.04 9.16
CA SER A 17 -13.07 7.01 8.17
C SER A 17 -14.12 6.36 7.28
N LYS A 18 -15.09 7.13 6.78
CA LYS A 18 -16.25 6.59 6.04
C LYS A 18 -16.03 6.56 4.53
N VAL A 19 -15.06 7.31 4.02
CA VAL A 19 -14.76 7.42 2.60
C VAL A 19 -13.29 7.11 2.38
N GLN A 20 -12.97 6.37 1.32
CA GLN A 20 -11.61 6.07 0.91
C GLN A 20 -11.46 6.40 -0.58
N ALA A 21 -10.38 7.09 -0.93
CA ALA A 21 -9.89 7.19 -2.30
C ALA A 21 -8.55 6.46 -2.35
N LYS A 22 -8.42 5.46 -3.24
CA LYS A 22 -7.17 4.73 -3.46
C LYS A 22 -6.99 4.53 -4.96
N PHE A 23 -5.83 4.96 -5.44
CA PHE A 23 -5.37 4.76 -6.81
C PHE A 23 -4.08 3.94 -6.74
N THR A 24 -4.04 2.87 -7.51
CA THR A 24 -2.87 2.00 -7.61
C THR A 24 -2.58 1.80 -9.09
N THR A 25 -1.31 1.93 -9.45
CA THR A 25 -0.80 1.60 -10.78
C THR A 25 0.33 0.62 -10.62
N GLU A 26 0.25 -0.50 -11.33
CA GLU A 26 1.25 -1.56 -11.27
C GLU A 26 1.71 -1.90 -12.68
N PHE A 27 3.02 -1.97 -12.86
CA PHE A 27 3.66 -2.54 -14.03
C PHE A 27 4.25 -3.88 -13.65
N ARG A 28 3.93 -4.95 -14.38
CA ARG A 28 4.32 -6.32 -14.05
C ARG A 28 5.03 -6.99 -15.21
N VAL A 29 6.16 -7.64 -14.91
CA VAL A 29 6.92 -8.44 -15.88
C VAL A 29 7.07 -9.86 -15.36
N ALA A 30 6.81 -10.82 -16.25
CA ALA A 30 7.05 -12.24 -16.04
C ALA A 30 8.56 -12.52 -16.07
N LEU A 31 9.11 -13.03 -14.98
CA LEU A 31 10.51 -13.50 -14.94
C LEU A 31 10.60 -14.99 -15.29
N SER A 32 9.70 -15.79 -14.73
CA SER A 32 9.54 -17.20 -15.07
C SER A 32 8.06 -17.57 -15.00
N MET A 33 7.61 -18.46 -15.88
CA MET A 33 6.23 -18.98 -15.89
C MET A 33 6.18 -20.48 -15.59
N ASP A 34 7.30 -21.20 -15.71
CA ASP A 34 7.41 -22.65 -15.56
C ASP A 34 8.78 -22.98 -14.93
N PRO A 35 8.86 -23.81 -13.86
CA PRO A 35 7.78 -24.50 -13.13
C PRO A 35 7.07 -23.65 -12.08
N ILE A 36 7.62 -22.48 -11.73
CA ILE A 36 7.07 -21.59 -10.71
C ILE A 36 6.88 -20.20 -11.33
N PRO A 37 5.64 -19.68 -11.39
CA PRO A 37 5.40 -18.31 -11.85
C PRO A 37 6.02 -17.28 -10.89
N ILE A 38 6.96 -16.50 -11.41
CA ILE A 38 7.64 -15.40 -10.72
C ILE A 38 7.40 -14.13 -11.52
N TYR A 39 6.91 -13.10 -10.83
CA TYR A 39 6.71 -11.77 -11.39
C TYR A 39 7.54 -10.75 -10.64
N LEU A 40 8.15 -9.84 -11.38
CA LEU A 40 8.65 -8.59 -10.86
C LEU A 40 7.61 -7.51 -11.15
N LEU A 41 7.45 -6.58 -10.22
CA LEU A 41 6.53 -5.47 -10.39
C LEU A 41 7.14 -4.17 -9.89
N ALA A 42 6.75 -3.08 -10.53
CA ALA A 42 6.92 -1.73 -10.03
C ALA A 42 5.53 -1.15 -9.80
N PHE A 43 5.35 -0.43 -8.70
CA PHE A 43 4.05 0.09 -8.31
C PHE A 43 4.16 1.55 -7.89
N ALA A 44 3.05 2.26 -8.10
CA ALA A 44 2.79 3.59 -7.55
C ALA A 44 1.41 3.57 -6.92
N GLU A 45 1.30 4.09 -5.70
CA GLU A 45 0.03 4.25 -5.01
C GLU A 45 -0.17 5.70 -4.59
N ALA A 46 -1.43 6.13 -4.63
CA ALA A 46 -1.88 7.40 -4.06
C ALA A 46 -3.22 7.15 -3.36
N GLY A 47 -3.31 7.46 -2.07
CA GLY A 47 -4.54 7.19 -1.33
C GLY A 47 -4.69 8.04 -0.08
N ASN A 48 -5.94 8.24 0.31
CA ASN A 48 -6.30 8.83 1.59
C ASN A 48 -7.71 8.38 2.01
N VAL A 49 -8.03 8.56 3.28
CA VAL A 49 -9.35 8.28 3.84
C VAL A 49 -9.93 9.55 4.48
N TYR A 50 -11.24 9.72 4.37
CA TYR A 50 -11.95 10.93 4.77
C TYR A 50 -13.16 10.62 5.65
N PRO A 51 -13.57 11.56 6.53
CA PRO A 51 -14.69 11.34 7.43
C PRO A 51 -16.04 11.21 6.72
N ASN A 52 -16.22 11.92 5.60
CA ASN A 52 -17.44 11.95 4.80
C ASN A 52 -17.15 12.50 3.39
N ILE A 53 -18.13 12.33 2.48
CA ILE A 53 -17.98 12.72 1.07
C ILE A 53 -17.81 14.23 0.89
N LYS A 54 -18.43 15.06 1.74
CA LYS A 54 -18.34 16.52 1.67
C LYS A 54 -16.95 17.05 2.06
N GLN A 55 -16.18 16.27 2.82
CA GLN A 55 -14.83 16.58 3.27
C GLN A 55 -13.75 15.82 2.47
N THR A 56 -14.12 15.25 1.34
CA THR A 56 -13.17 14.54 0.47
C THR A 56 -12.34 15.55 -0.33
N ASN A 57 -11.02 15.43 -0.27
CA ASN A 57 -10.09 16.26 -1.03
C ASN A 57 -9.08 15.41 -1.81
N LEU A 58 -9.34 15.18 -3.09
CA LEU A 58 -8.47 14.35 -3.95
C LEU A 58 -7.09 14.96 -4.24
N TYR A 59 -6.81 16.18 -3.80
CA TYR A 59 -5.48 16.77 -3.88
C TYR A 59 -4.59 16.40 -2.68
N ASP A 60 -5.16 15.91 -1.58
CA ASP A 60 -4.41 15.46 -0.39
C ASP A 60 -4.25 13.93 -0.35
N LEU A 61 -3.76 13.36 -1.45
CA LEU A 61 -3.46 11.92 -1.51
C LEU A 61 -2.05 11.66 -0.99
N LYS A 62 -1.90 10.64 -0.12
CA LYS A 62 -0.61 10.17 0.36
C LYS A 62 -0.03 9.20 -0.65
N ARG A 63 1.19 9.46 -1.09
CA ARG A 63 1.81 8.79 -2.23
C ARG A 63 2.94 7.87 -1.79
N SER A 64 3.06 6.77 -2.51
CA SER A 64 4.19 5.86 -2.41
C SER A 64 4.52 5.29 -3.78
N VAL A 65 5.76 4.84 -3.93
CA VAL A 65 6.20 4.04 -5.07
C VAL A 65 7.01 2.88 -4.56
N GLY A 66 7.18 1.83 -5.36
CA GLY A 66 8.02 0.73 -4.96
C GLY A 66 8.24 -0.29 -6.05
N VAL A 67 9.00 -1.30 -5.68
CA VAL A 67 9.22 -2.49 -6.49
C VAL A 67 8.89 -3.71 -5.66
N GLY A 68 8.49 -4.78 -6.31
CA GLY A 68 8.12 -6.01 -5.65
C GLY A 68 8.36 -7.23 -6.49
N ALA A 69 8.30 -8.38 -5.82
CA ALA A 69 8.32 -9.69 -6.42
C ALA A 69 7.09 -10.47 -5.96
N ARG A 70 6.53 -11.29 -6.84
CA ARG A 70 5.43 -12.20 -6.55
C ARG A 70 5.81 -13.59 -7.02
N ILE A 71 5.75 -14.55 -6.12
CA ILE A 71 5.95 -15.97 -6.41
C ILE A 71 4.62 -16.66 -6.16
N LEU A 72 4.09 -17.35 -7.15
CA LEU A 72 2.84 -18.11 -7.03
C LEU A 72 3.19 -19.58 -6.95
N LEU A 73 3.03 -20.15 -5.76
CA LEU A 73 3.29 -21.57 -5.52
C LEU A 73 1.95 -22.29 -5.42
N ASN A 74 1.69 -23.24 -6.31
CA ASN A 74 0.56 -24.16 -6.13
C ASN A 74 1.03 -25.33 -5.24
N PRO A 75 0.33 -25.72 -4.15
CA PRO A 75 -0.94 -25.20 -3.60
C PRO A 75 -0.79 -24.16 -2.48
N ILE A 76 0.42 -23.69 -2.19
CA ILE A 76 0.73 -22.83 -1.02
C ILE A 76 0.06 -21.44 -1.10
N GLY A 77 -0.05 -20.85 -2.29
CA GLY A 77 -0.59 -19.51 -2.52
C GLY A 77 0.45 -18.50 -2.99
N LEU A 78 0.16 -17.22 -2.81
CA LEU A 78 1.01 -16.12 -3.25
C LEU A 78 1.97 -15.71 -2.13
N ILE A 79 3.25 -15.64 -2.48
CA ILE A 79 4.30 -15.03 -1.67
C ILE A 79 4.65 -13.70 -2.35
N GLY A 80 4.52 -12.60 -1.61
CA GLY A 80 4.84 -11.27 -2.09
C GLY A 80 5.88 -10.59 -1.21
N PHE A 81 6.84 -9.97 -1.89
CA PHE A 81 7.85 -9.11 -1.29
C PHE A 81 7.71 -7.74 -1.93
N ASP A 82 7.63 -6.69 -1.14
CA ASP A 82 7.56 -5.30 -1.63
C ASP A 82 8.57 -4.44 -0.90
N TYR A 83 9.21 -3.56 -1.64
CA TYR A 83 10.08 -2.52 -1.13
C TYR A 83 9.57 -1.18 -1.63
N GLY A 84 8.89 -0.45 -0.74
CA GLY A 84 8.17 0.78 -1.08
C GLY A 84 8.74 1.99 -0.36
N TYR A 85 8.77 3.13 -1.04
CA TYR A 85 9.10 4.44 -0.49
C TYR A 85 7.83 5.26 -0.31
N GLY A 86 7.55 5.69 0.93
CA GLY A 86 6.42 6.58 1.24
C GLY A 86 6.86 8.03 1.31
N PHE A 87 6.40 8.87 0.38
CA PHE A 87 6.77 10.29 0.31
C PHE A 87 6.13 11.13 1.41
N ASP A 88 4.87 10.83 1.75
CA ASP A 88 4.06 11.70 2.61
C ASP A 88 3.96 11.18 4.06
N ARG A 89 4.91 10.34 4.50
CA ARG A 89 4.90 9.70 5.84
C ARG A 89 4.85 10.69 7.00
N ARG A 90 5.52 11.84 6.86
CA ARG A 90 5.50 12.87 7.90
C ARG A 90 4.09 13.35 8.23
N SER A 91 3.19 13.35 7.24
CA SER A 91 1.78 13.70 7.43
C SER A 91 0.93 12.56 8.00
N VAL A 92 1.43 11.32 8.02
CA VAL A 92 0.68 10.10 8.38
C VAL A 92 1.04 9.63 9.78
N ASP A 93 2.33 9.47 10.06
CA ASP A 93 2.88 8.91 11.30
C ASP A 93 3.99 9.77 11.92
N GLY A 94 4.26 10.95 11.35
CA GLY A 94 5.30 11.86 11.81
C GLY A 94 6.72 11.43 11.43
N GLN A 95 6.90 10.30 10.76
CA GLN A 95 8.21 9.77 10.39
C GLN A 95 8.74 10.42 9.11
N ASN A 96 10.06 10.40 8.96
CA ASN A 96 10.66 10.84 7.70
C ASN A 96 10.30 9.87 6.56
N PRO A 97 10.18 10.37 5.32
CA PRO A 97 10.07 9.53 4.14
C PRO A 97 11.22 8.52 4.08
N GLN A 98 10.88 7.23 3.99
CA GLN A 98 11.87 6.15 4.00
C GLN A 98 11.34 4.93 3.25
N TRP A 99 12.27 4.08 2.86
CA TRP A 99 11.96 2.78 2.29
C TRP A 99 11.48 1.81 3.38
N MET A 100 10.47 1.02 3.03
CA MET A 100 9.86 0.02 3.90
C MET A 100 9.69 -1.28 3.14
N PHE A 101 10.15 -2.35 3.77
CA PHE A 101 9.92 -3.69 3.29
C PHE A 101 8.59 -4.23 3.81
N HIS A 102 7.80 -4.84 2.93
CA HIS A 102 6.57 -5.52 3.27
C HIS A 102 6.62 -6.95 2.72
N PHE A 103 6.09 -7.87 3.52
CA PHE A 103 5.94 -9.27 3.18
C PHE A 103 4.47 -9.65 3.27
N GLN A 104 3.99 -10.38 2.26
CA GLN A 104 2.65 -10.95 2.26
C GLN A 104 2.70 -12.42 1.90
N PHE A 105 1.89 -13.19 2.60
CA PHE A 105 1.74 -14.63 2.39
C PHE A 105 0.27 -14.98 2.44
N GLY A 106 -0.20 -15.75 1.47
CA GLY A 106 -1.56 -16.30 1.43
C GLY A 106 -2.31 -15.93 0.16
N LYS A 107 -3.61 -15.69 0.28
CA LYS A 107 -4.45 -15.31 -0.85
C LYS A 107 -4.16 -13.85 -1.22
N GLY A 108 -3.84 -13.60 -2.49
CA GLY A 108 -3.68 -12.24 -3.03
C GLY A 108 -4.93 -11.40 -2.78
N PHE A 109 -4.75 -10.07 -2.75
CA PHE A 109 -5.80 -9.07 -2.51
C PHE A 109 -7.05 -9.27 -3.39
#